data_AF-A0A4R6L935-F1
#
_entry.id   AF-A0A4R6L935-F1
#
_cell.length_a   1.000
_cell.length_b   1.000
_cell.length_c   1.000
_cell.angle_alpha   90.00
_cell.angle_beta   90.00
_cell.angle_gamma   90.00
#
_symmetry.space_group_name_H-M   'P 1'
#
loop_
_entity.id
_entity.type
_entity.pdbx_description
1 polymer ?
#
loop_
_entity_poly.entity_id
_entity_poly.type
_entity_poly.pdbx_seq_one_letter_code
_entity_poly.pdbx_strand_id
1 'polypeptide(L)'
;MDQHLSELQIVTCHLGNGVSVAAVKNGKSVDTSMRLTPLEGLVMGTRCGDIDPAIIPFIMDKEDMSASEVDDILNKESGLLGVSGVSSDSRVVRSAA
;
A
#
# COMPACT_ATOMS: atom_id res chain seq x y z
N MET A 1 -12.15 11.80 -23.25
CA MET A 1 -11.71 10.64 -24.05
C MET A 1 -12.91 10.26 -24.88
N ASP A 2 -12.85 10.49 -26.19
CA ASP A 2 -14.00 10.25 -27.09
C ASP A 2 -13.88 8.86 -27.71
N GLN A 3 -13.71 7.86 -26.85
CA GLN A 3 -13.53 6.45 -27.21
C GLN A 3 -14.43 5.58 -26.34
N HIS A 4 -14.92 4.47 -26.88
CA HIS A 4 -15.77 3.56 -26.12
C HIS A 4 -14.94 2.80 -25.08
N LEU A 5 -15.51 2.56 -23.88
CA LEU A 5 -14.78 1.95 -22.76
C LEU A 5 -14.17 0.58 -23.12
N SER A 6 -14.82 -0.18 -24.01
CA SER A 6 -14.34 -1.48 -24.50
C SER A 6 -13.07 -1.42 -25.35
N GLU A 7 -12.62 -0.23 -25.75
CA GLU A 7 -11.42 -0.02 -26.57
C GLU A 7 -10.25 0.52 -25.73
N LEU A 8 -10.48 0.82 -24.45
CA LEU A 8 -9.49 1.47 -23.60
C LEU A 8 -8.56 0.46 -22.92
N GLN A 9 -7.28 0.81 -22.86
CA GLN A 9 -6.26 0.16 -22.03
C GLN A 9 -5.70 1.22 -21.08
N ILE A 10 -6.03 1.11 -19.79
CA ILE A 10 -5.80 2.14 -18.79
C ILE A 10 -5.07 1.53 -17.59
N VAL A 11 -4.17 2.29 -16.99
CA VAL A 11 -3.70 2.05 -15.63
C VAL A 11 -4.31 3.13 -14.75
N THR A 12 -5.13 2.74 -13.78
CA THR A 12 -5.70 3.68 -12.81
C THR A 12 -4.83 3.71 -11.56
N CYS A 13 -4.52 4.90 -11.07
CA CYS A 13 -3.75 5.09 -9.84
C CYS A 13 -4.62 5.83 -8.83
N HIS A 14 -5.11 5.12 -7.81
CA HIS A 14 -5.83 5.72 -6.69
C HIS A 14 -4.83 6.05 -5.59
N LEU A 15 -4.47 7.34 -5.45
CA LEU A 15 -3.46 7.81 -4.51
C LEU A 15 -4.12 8.61 -3.36
N GLY A 16 -4.45 7.92 -2.27
CA GLY A 16 -5.00 8.51 -1.04
C GLY A 16 -4.28 7.99 0.21
N ASN A 17 -4.98 7.96 1.35
CA ASN A 17 -4.44 7.33 2.57
C ASN A 17 -4.19 5.82 2.36
N GLY A 18 -5.07 5.16 1.61
CA GLY A 18 -4.80 3.88 0.97
C GLY A 18 -4.43 4.10 -0.50
N VAL A 19 -3.50 3.31 -1.01
CA VAL A 19 -2.96 3.48 -2.35
C VAL A 19 -3.12 2.19 -3.14
N SER A 20 -3.75 2.26 -4.31
CA SER A 20 -3.84 1.11 -5.22
C SER A 20 -3.67 1.51 -6.68
N VAL A 21 -3.16 0.57 -7.47
CA VAL A 21 -3.05 0.68 -8.91
C VAL A 21 -3.78 -0.50 -9.55
N ALA A 22 -4.60 -0.25 -10.57
CA ALA A 22 -5.29 -1.30 -11.30
C ALA A 22 -5.03 -1.21 -12.81
N ALA A 23 -4.81 -2.37 -13.42
CA ALA A 23 -4.78 -2.52 -14.86
C ALA A 23 -6.20 -2.76 -15.36
N VAL A 24 -6.69 -1.87 -16.24
CA VAL A 24 -8.03 -1.93 -16.82
C VAL A 24 -7.90 -2.14 -18.32
N LYS A 25 -8.43 -3.26 -18.81
CA LYS A 25 -8.46 -3.62 -20.23
C LYS A 25 -9.90 -3.73 -20.70
N ASN A 26 -10.24 -2.97 -21.73
CA ASN A 26 -11.56 -2.96 -22.36
C ASN A 26 -12.68 -2.71 -21.34
N GLY A 27 -12.44 -1.80 -20.40
CA GLY A 27 -13.38 -1.46 -19.33
C GLY A 27 -13.44 -2.41 -18.15
N LYS A 28 -12.63 -3.47 -18.13
CA LYS A 28 -12.61 -4.47 -17.06
C LYS A 28 -11.28 -4.43 -16.33
N SER A 29 -11.34 -4.46 -14.99
CA SER A 29 -10.13 -4.68 -14.19
C SER A 29 -9.60 -6.08 -14.46
N VAL A 30 -8.32 -6.18 -14.83
CA VAL A 30 -7.63 -7.45 -15.09
C VAL A 30 -6.55 -7.75 -14.05
N ASP A 31 -6.06 -6.72 -13.35
CA ASP A 31 -5.15 -6.88 -12.22
C ASP A 31 -5.23 -5.65 -11.31
N THR A 32 -4.85 -5.79 -10.04
CA THR A 32 -4.82 -4.71 -9.05
C THR A 32 -3.76 -5.00 -7.99
N SER A 33 -3.16 -3.93 -7.45
CA SER A 33 -2.06 -4.05 -6.49
C SER A 33 -2.48 -4.59 -5.11
N MET A 34 -3.70 -4.31 -4.67
CA MET A 34 -4.25 -4.90 -3.43
C MET A 34 -4.88 -6.26 -3.73
N ARG A 35 -4.70 -7.25 -2.85
CA ARG A 35 -5.32 -8.59 -2.99
C ARG A 35 -6.29 -8.93 -1.86
N LEU A 36 -5.97 -9.94 -1.05
CA LEU A 36 -6.84 -10.47 -0.01
C LEU A 36 -7.21 -9.40 1.01
N THR A 37 -6.25 -8.55 1.35
CA THR A 37 -6.43 -7.40 2.23
C THR A 37 -5.90 -6.14 1.54
N PRO A 38 -6.26 -4.94 2.04
CA PRO A 38 -5.68 -3.68 1.58
C PRO A 38 -4.21 -3.45 1.99
N LEU A 39 -3.52 -4.45 2.54
CA LEU A 39 -2.14 -4.32 3.00
C LEU A 39 -1.12 -4.44 1.86
N GLU A 40 -1.37 -5.35 0.91
CA GLU A 40 -0.50 -5.60 -0.24
C GLU A 40 -0.50 -4.43 -1.23
N GLY A 41 0.63 -4.26 -1.92
CA GLY A 41 0.82 -3.33 -3.01
C GLY A 41 1.73 -2.16 -2.61
N LEU A 42 1.25 -0.94 -2.87
CA LEU A 42 2.08 0.24 -2.72
C LEU A 42 2.24 0.64 -1.24
N VAL A 43 3.33 1.34 -0.95
CA VAL A 43 3.51 2.09 0.30
C VAL A 43 2.35 3.07 0.46
N MET A 44 1.73 3.08 1.64
CA MET A 44 0.57 3.94 1.95
C MET A 44 0.87 4.87 3.12
N GLY A 45 -0.14 5.57 3.65
CA GLY A 45 0.08 6.50 4.77
C GLY A 45 0.66 5.82 6.01
N THR A 46 0.04 4.71 6.45
CA THR A 46 0.45 3.94 7.64
C THR A 46 0.67 2.45 7.38
N ARG A 47 0.42 1.99 6.16
CA ARG A 47 0.54 0.57 5.77
C ARG A 47 1.84 0.31 5.04
N CYS A 48 2.45 -0.84 5.31
CA CYS A 48 3.74 -1.20 4.73
C CYS A 48 3.71 -1.35 3.20
N GLY A 49 2.62 -1.88 2.63
CA GLY A 49 2.64 -2.33 1.24
C GLY A 49 3.40 -3.65 1.11
N ASP A 50 4.00 -3.87 -0.04
CA ASP A 50 4.82 -5.05 -0.30
C ASP A 50 6.08 -5.08 0.56
N ILE A 51 6.28 -6.21 1.24
CA ILE A 51 7.43 -6.54 2.07
C ILE A 51 7.82 -8.00 1.86
N ASP A 52 9.06 -8.36 2.21
CA ASP A 52 9.46 -9.77 2.27
C ASP A 52 8.63 -10.51 3.34
N PRO A 53 7.87 -11.57 3.00
CA PRO A 53 7.10 -12.33 3.98
C PRO A 53 7.95 -12.89 5.14
N ALA A 54 9.24 -13.12 4.93
CA ALA A 54 10.16 -13.59 5.97
C ALA A 54 10.43 -12.55 7.06
N ILE A 55 10.14 -11.26 6.83
CA ILE A 55 10.32 -10.24 7.85
C ILE A 55 9.36 -10.43 9.02
N ILE A 56 8.15 -10.95 8.77
CA ILE A 56 7.12 -11.17 9.79
C ILE A 56 7.64 -12.12 10.89
N PRO A 57 8.01 -13.39 10.59
CA PRO A 57 8.55 -14.28 11.61
C PRO A 57 9.89 -13.78 12.17
N PHE A 58 10.70 -13.06 11.38
CA PHE A 58 11.96 -12.50 11.85
C PHE A 58 11.75 -11.48 12.97
N ILE A 59 10.83 -10.51 12.81
CA ILE A 59 10.57 -9.51 13.85
C ILE A 59 9.82 -10.09 15.05
N MET A 60 8.92 -11.05 14.82
CA MET A 60 8.24 -11.76 15.90
C MET A 60 9.24 -12.47 16.82
N ASP A 61 10.21 -13.20 16.24
CA ASP A 61 11.25 -13.90 17.01
C ASP A 61 12.24 -12.91 17.66
N LYS A 62 12.62 -11.86 16.93
CA LYS A 62 13.65 -10.93 17.38
C LYS A 62 13.21 -10.04 18.55
N GLU A 63 11.94 -9.61 18.51
CA GLU A 63 11.37 -8.62 19.44
C GLU A 63 10.30 -9.22 20.37
N ASP A 64 10.16 -10.56 20.40
CA ASP A 64 9.16 -11.31 21.20
C ASP A 64 7.72 -10.79 20.98
N MET A 65 7.38 -10.52 19.71
CA MET A 65 6.10 -9.94 19.34
C MET A 65 5.09 -11.01 18.90
N SER A 66 3.85 -10.82 19.32
CA SER A 66 2.71 -11.59 18.82
C SER A 66 2.36 -11.22 17.38
N ALA A 67 1.66 -12.12 16.69
CA ALA A 67 1.17 -11.86 15.34
C ALA A 67 0.24 -10.63 15.27
N SER A 68 -0.51 -10.36 16.33
CA SER A 68 -1.41 -9.19 16.39
C SER A 68 -0.63 -7.88 16.48
N GLU A 69 0.45 -7.84 17.26
CA GLU A 69 1.29 -6.65 17.38
C GLU A 69 2.02 -6.37 16.06
N VAL A 70 2.47 -7.42 15.37
CA VAL A 70 3.05 -7.26 14.03
C VAL A 70 2.00 -6.79 13.03
N ASP A 71 0.78 -7.33 13.03
CA ASP A 71 -0.30 -6.84 12.15
C ASP A 71 -0.61 -5.35 12.39
N ASP A 72 -0.58 -4.90 13.65
CA ASP A 72 -0.73 -3.49 14.02
C ASP A 72 0.42 -2.64 13.46
N ILE A 73 1.67 -3.10 13.56
CA ILE A 73 2.82 -2.43 12.93
C ILE A 73 2.60 -2.31 11.42
N LEU A 74 2.27 -3.41 10.76
CA LEU A 74 2.14 -3.46 9.29
C LEU A 74 1.02 -2.54 8.79
N ASN A 75 -0.05 -2.35 9.57
CA ASN A 75 -1.21 -1.56 9.16
C ASN A 75 -1.23 -0.10 9.64
N LYS A 76 -0.66 0.18 10.82
CA LYS A 76 -0.85 1.46 11.53
C LYS A 76 0.44 2.23 11.78
N GLU A 77 1.58 1.56 11.78
CA GLU A 77 2.87 2.17 12.17
C GLU A 77 3.93 2.13 11.06
N SER A 78 3.55 1.62 9.88
CA SER A 78 4.42 1.50 8.71
C SER A 78 4.16 2.62 7.69
N GLY A 79 4.44 2.38 6.41
CA GLY A 79 4.13 3.31 5.33
C GLY A 79 4.97 4.59 5.39
N LEU A 80 4.39 5.70 4.90
CA LEU A 80 5.00 7.03 4.98
C LEU A 80 5.31 7.41 6.43
N LEU A 81 4.40 7.10 7.37
CA LEU A 81 4.63 7.36 8.78
C LEU A 81 5.89 6.65 9.30
N GLY A 82 5.97 5.34 9.09
CA GLY A 82 7.09 4.53 9.58
C GLY A 82 8.42 4.87 8.91
N VAL A 83 8.42 5.16 7.61
CA VAL A 83 9.64 5.50 6.86
C VAL A 83 10.10 6.93 7.11
N SER A 84 9.17 7.89 7.15
CA SER A 84 9.53 9.30 7.32
C SER A 84 9.76 9.68 8.79
N GLY A 85 9.13 8.96 9.74
CA GLY A 85 9.13 9.30 11.16
C GLY A 85 8.41 10.63 11.49
N VAL A 86 7.66 11.19 10.54
CA VAL A 86 7.05 12.53 10.67
C VAL A 86 5.54 12.46 10.57
N SER A 87 5.00 11.92 9.47
CA SER A 87 3.55 11.93 9.23
C SER A 87 3.14 10.88 8.20
N SER A 88 1.90 10.42 8.31
CA SER A 88 1.24 9.65 7.25
C SER A 88 0.71 10.52 6.11
N ASP A 89 0.68 11.85 6.27
CA ASP A 89 0.23 12.80 5.24
C ASP A 89 1.36 13.18 4.29
N SER A 90 1.23 12.82 3.02
CA SER A 90 2.23 13.09 1.99
C SER A 90 2.53 14.58 1.80
N ARG A 91 1.60 15.48 2.13
CA ARG A 91 1.82 16.93 2.08
C ARG A 91 2.80 17.39 3.16
N VAL A 92 2.66 16.83 4.35
CA VAL A 92 3.54 17.11 5.49
C VAL A 92 4.92 16.53 5.21
N VAL A 93 4.99 15.27 4.77
CA VAL A 93 6.26 14.61 4.40
C VAL A 93 7.00 15.40 3.32
N ARG A 94 6.30 15.83 2.26
CA ARG A 94 6.90 16.65 1.19
C ARG A 94 7.41 18.01 1.69
N SER A 95 6.77 18.59 2.71
CA SER A 95 7.19 19.88 3.26
C SER A 95 8.40 19.76 4.20
N ALA A 96 8.68 18.56 4.70
CA ALA A 96 9.77 18.27 5.62
C ALA A 96 11.05 17.72 4.93
N ALA A 97 10.98 17.45 3.63
CA ALA A 97 12.08 16.94 2.79
C ALA A 97 12.77 18.07 2.01
#